data_AF-A0A1I7DV53-F1
#
_entry.id   AF-A0A1I7DV53-F1
#
_cell.length_a   1.000
_cell.length_b   1.000
_cell.length_c   1.000
_cell.angle_alpha   90.00
_cell.angle_beta   90.00
_cell.angle_gamma   90.00
#
_symmetry.space_group_name_H-M   'P 1'
#
loop_
_entity.id
_entity.type
_entity.pdbx_description
1 polymer ?
#
loop_
_entity_poly.entity_id
_entity_poly.type
_entity_poly.pdbx_seq_one_letter_code
_entity_poly.pdbx_strand_id
1 'polypeptide(L)'
;MLKLIAASRRRPGLTRADYQRYIEFYHGTIARNTRGALHQYIQNHVIDSAFGTLQDEAHQQIADRDGIVELYFNNFSEMIQTLEPPVPSATSDDGKFFADEPNSITIMSEEEEVSVDSPLPQFNPGLGIVKNVGALKVFHFIMRDEHVYPEDFFIYWKKAHYAALEKSPYARSQLRRCVMSKRLRLNDNDAAARNHFKMVNPPRYDLVVSHWFDTIEQAGAFREYVDNLQNSDLHFANWSKSFFLYTKQIVIIRDTPQ
;
A
#
# COMPACT_ATOMS: atom_id res chain seq x y z
N MET A 1 -8.09 10.26 10.60
CA MET A 1 -8.23 10.31 9.13
C MET A 1 -8.30 8.87 8.64
N LEU A 2 -9.22 8.56 7.73
CA LEU A 2 -9.35 7.24 7.12
C LEU A 2 -8.55 7.18 5.82
N LYS A 3 -8.04 5.99 5.50
CA LYS A 3 -7.27 5.74 4.29
C LYS A 3 -7.86 4.61 3.48
N LEU A 4 -8.04 4.83 2.18
CA LEU A 4 -8.29 3.79 1.20
C LEU A 4 -7.01 3.55 0.39
N ILE A 5 -6.51 2.33 0.43
CA ILE A 5 -5.41 1.85 -0.41
C ILE A 5 -6.03 1.11 -1.60
N ALA A 6 -5.58 1.39 -2.83
CA ALA A 6 -5.89 0.56 -3.99
C ALA A 6 -4.61 0.20 -4.76
N ALA A 7 -4.28 -1.09 -4.80
CA ALA A 7 -3.16 -1.62 -5.59
C ALA A 7 -3.69 -2.15 -6.92
N SER A 8 -3.15 -1.64 -8.02
CA SER A 8 -3.61 -1.93 -9.37
C SER A 8 -2.53 -2.56 -10.24
N ARG A 9 -3.00 -3.26 -11.27
CA ARG A 9 -2.21 -3.75 -12.41
C ARG A 9 -2.39 -2.78 -13.55
N ARG A 10 -1.36 -2.60 -14.37
CA ARG A 10 -1.55 -1.89 -15.63
C ARG A 10 -2.45 -2.67 -16.56
N ARG A 11 -3.26 -1.95 -17.34
CA ARG A 11 -4.09 -2.51 -18.40
C ARG A 11 -3.23 -3.33 -19.37
N PRO A 12 -3.71 -4.49 -19.86
CA PRO A 12 -3.02 -5.24 -20.90
C PRO A 12 -2.63 -4.36 -22.09
N GLY A 13 -1.42 -4.57 -22.60
CA GLY A 13 -0.85 -3.82 -23.72
C GLY A 13 -0.12 -2.52 -23.34
N LEU A 14 -0.17 -2.07 -22.08
CA LEU A 14 0.65 -0.94 -21.62
C LEU A 14 2.03 -1.39 -21.13
N THR A 15 3.05 -0.60 -21.43
CA THR A 15 4.31 -0.70 -20.68
C THR A 15 4.14 -0.07 -19.29
N ARG A 16 5.06 -0.38 -18.36
CA ARG A 16 5.08 0.28 -17.05
C ARG A 16 5.25 1.80 -17.18
N ALA A 17 6.07 2.25 -18.14
CA ALA A 17 6.28 3.68 -18.38
C ALA A 17 5.01 4.36 -18.87
N ASP A 18 4.25 3.73 -19.78
CA ASP A 18 2.96 4.26 -20.25
C ASP A 18 1.96 4.37 -19.10
N TYR A 19 1.86 3.32 -18.28
CA TYR A 19 1.00 3.29 -17.10
C TYR A 19 1.35 4.42 -16.11
N GLN A 20 2.63 4.52 -15.72
CA GLN A 20 3.10 5.52 -14.75
C GLN A 20 2.89 6.95 -15.27
N ARG A 21 3.18 7.20 -16.56
CA ARG A 21 2.93 8.49 -17.20
C ARG A 21 1.44 8.82 -17.23
N TYR A 22 0.60 7.86 -17.61
CA TYR A 22 -0.84 8.09 -17.69
C TYR A 22 -1.43 8.39 -16.32
N ILE A 23 -1.13 7.55 -15.33
CA ILE A 23 -1.71 7.69 -14.01
C ILE A 23 -1.26 8.99 -13.32
N GLU A 24 0.00 9.39 -13.47
CA GLU A 24 0.52 10.62 -12.86
C GLU A 24 -0.04 11.89 -13.54
N PHE A 25 0.08 11.98 -14.86
CA PHE A 25 -0.17 13.24 -15.56
C PHE A 25 -1.61 13.39 -16.03
N TYR A 26 -2.24 12.34 -16.56
CA TYR A 26 -3.60 12.41 -17.07
C TYR A 26 -4.60 12.15 -15.96
N HIS A 27 -4.59 10.95 -15.40
CA HIS A 27 -5.50 10.58 -14.30
C HIS A 27 -5.30 11.48 -13.08
N GLY A 28 -4.06 11.79 -12.72
CA GLY A 28 -3.75 12.73 -11.63
C GLY A 28 -4.30 14.14 -11.86
N THR A 29 -4.35 14.63 -13.10
CA THR A 29 -4.98 15.92 -13.42
C THR A 29 -6.50 15.85 -13.29
N ILE A 30 -7.12 14.78 -13.77
CA ILE A 30 -8.57 14.56 -13.61
C ILE A 30 -8.91 14.52 -12.11
N ALA A 31 -8.16 13.75 -11.32
CA ALA A 31 -8.38 13.63 -9.88
C ALA A 31 -8.23 14.96 -9.13
N ARG A 32 -7.26 15.82 -9.50
CA ARG A 32 -7.16 17.19 -8.93
C ARG A 32 -8.40 18.02 -9.24
N ASN A 33 -8.89 17.95 -10.47
CA ASN A 33 -10.04 18.72 -10.92
C ASN A 33 -11.37 18.21 -10.35
N THR A 34 -11.45 16.92 -10.01
CA THR A 34 -12.65 16.28 -9.46
C THR A 34 -12.45 15.76 -8.04
N ARG A 35 -11.59 16.41 -7.24
CA ARG A 35 -11.13 15.90 -5.93
C ARG A 35 -12.23 15.62 -4.92
N GLY A 36 -13.37 16.33 -4.98
CA GLY A 36 -14.45 16.17 -4.01
C GLY A 36 -13.96 16.32 -2.56
N ALA A 37 -14.32 15.36 -1.70
CA ALA A 37 -13.94 15.32 -0.28
C ALA A 37 -12.54 14.72 -0.02
N LEU A 38 -11.77 14.43 -1.07
CA LEU A 38 -10.43 13.86 -0.94
C LEU A 38 -9.45 14.89 -0.37
N HIS A 39 -8.85 14.57 0.77
CA HIS A 39 -7.86 15.43 1.44
C HIS A 39 -6.45 15.22 0.94
N GLN A 40 -6.09 13.96 0.68
CA GLN A 40 -4.82 13.61 0.10
C GLN A 40 -4.99 12.49 -0.91
N TYR A 41 -4.28 12.61 -2.02
CA TYR A 41 -4.12 11.60 -3.03
C TYR A 41 -2.64 11.41 -3.28
N ILE A 42 -2.15 10.24 -2.91
CA ILE A 42 -0.78 9.84 -3.14
C ILE A 42 -0.78 8.64 -4.10
N GLN A 43 -0.02 8.74 -5.18
CA GLN A 43 0.34 7.60 -6.00
C GLN A 43 1.68 7.06 -5.54
N ASN A 44 1.85 5.74 -5.59
CA ASN A 44 3.08 5.06 -5.28
C ASN A 44 3.39 4.15 -6.46
N HIS A 45 4.30 4.63 -7.32
CA HIS A 45 4.70 3.94 -8.54
C HIS A 45 5.61 2.77 -8.16
N VAL A 46 5.22 1.54 -8.52
CA VAL A 46 6.03 0.36 -8.23
C VAL A 46 7.28 0.38 -9.09
N ILE A 47 8.45 0.32 -8.45
CA ILE A 47 9.75 0.23 -9.10
C ILE A 47 10.22 -1.22 -9.16
N ASP A 48 9.97 -1.99 -8.10
CA ASP A 48 10.31 -3.40 -7.98
C ASP A 48 9.45 -4.07 -6.89
N SER A 49 9.47 -5.40 -6.79
CA SER A 49 8.51 -6.17 -6.00
C SER A 49 8.93 -7.62 -5.78
N ALA A 50 8.38 -8.26 -4.74
CA ALA A 50 8.52 -9.70 -4.53
C ALA A 50 7.21 -10.32 -4.07
N PHE A 51 6.95 -11.55 -4.51
CA PHE A 51 5.70 -12.25 -4.33
C PHE A 51 5.95 -13.71 -3.97
N GLY A 52 5.08 -14.27 -3.12
CA GLY A 52 5.11 -15.67 -2.74
C GLY A 52 6.35 -16.08 -1.94
N THR A 53 6.53 -17.39 -1.80
CA THR A 53 7.67 -18.02 -1.12
C THR A 53 8.19 -19.20 -1.94
N LEU A 54 9.44 -19.60 -1.69
CA LEU A 54 10.04 -20.76 -2.37
C LEU A 54 9.43 -22.09 -1.94
N GLN A 55 8.80 -22.14 -0.77
CA GLN A 55 8.14 -23.33 -0.23
C GLN A 55 6.78 -23.59 -0.89
N ASP A 56 6.22 -22.60 -1.60
CA ASP A 56 4.97 -22.75 -2.35
C ASP A 56 5.26 -23.13 -3.80
N GLU A 57 5.16 -24.42 -4.10
CA GLU A 57 5.37 -24.95 -5.46
C GLU A 57 4.37 -24.38 -6.49
N ALA A 58 3.17 -23.99 -6.04
CA ALA A 58 2.14 -23.45 -6.92
C ALA A 58 2.33 -21.96 -7.22
N HIS A 59 3.21 -21.28 -6.48
CA HIS A 59 3.44 -19.84 -6.54
C HIS A 59 2.11 -19.07 -6.67
N GLN A 60 1.25 -19.23 -5.66
CA GLN A 60 -0.14 -18.73 -5.63
C GLN A 60 -0.25 -17.23 -5.90
N GLN A 61 0.85 -16.50 -5.73
CA GLN A 61 0.94 -15.10 -6.05
C GLN A 61 2.00 -14.83 -7.12
N ILE A 62 1.54 -14.32 -8.26
CA ILE A 62 2.37 -13.92 -9.39
C ILE A 62 2.72 -12.42 -9.35
N ALA A 63 3.77 -12.05 -10.07
CA ALA A 63 4.27 -10.67 -10.11
C ALA A 63 3.34 -9.73 -10.88
N ASP A 64 2.57 -8.92 -10.15
CA ASP A 64 1.34 -8.41 -10.75
C ASP A 64 0.77 -7.14 -10.12
N ARG A 65 1.62 -6.17 -9.78
CA ARG A 65 1.20 -4.84 -9.32
C ARG A 65 2.12 -3.77 -9.88
N ASP A 66 1.56 -2.71 -10.46
CA ASP A 66 2.31 -1.63 -11.10
C ASP A 66 2.20 -0.29 -10.36
N GLY A 67 1.14 -0.12 -9.55
CA GLY A 67 0.93 1.10 -8.79
C GLY A 67 0.01 0.89 -7.60
N ILE A 68 0.20 1.70 -6.57
CA ILE A 68 -0.66 1.77 -5.40
C ILE A 68 -1.10 3.21 -5.23
N VAL A 69 -2.38 3.43 -4.99
CA VAL A 69 -2.89 4.74 -4.58
C VAL A 69 -3.30 4.72 -3.13
N GLU A 70 -3.08 5.83 -2.44
CA GLU A 70 -3.57 6.10 -1.10
C GLU A 70 -4.47 7.34 -1.16
N LEU A 71 -5.71 7.16 -0.74
CA LEU A 71 -6.75 8.17 -0.72
C LEU A 71 -7.14 8.44 0.74
N TYR A 72 -7.07 9.69 1.17
CA TYR A 72 -7.29 10.07 2.56
C TYR A 72 -8.55 10.92 2.72
N PHE A 73 -9.34 10.60 3.75
CA PHE A 73 -10.65 11.21 4.05
C PHE A 73 -10.75 11.51 5.55
N ASN A 74 -11.52 12.53 5.96
CA ASN A 74 -11.65 12.81 7.40
C ASN A 74 -12.48 11.75 8.09
N ASN A 75 -13.53 11.27 7.43
CA ASN A 75 -14.51 10.35 7.98
C ASN A 75 -15.05 9.37 6.93
N PHE A 76 -15.82 8.39 7.39
CA PHE A 76 -16.35 7.32 6.56
C PHE A 76 -17.39 7.80 5.54
N SER A 77 -18.21 8.78 5.92
CA SER A 77 -19.25 9.34 5.03
C SER A 77 -18.63 9.99 3.79
N GLU A 78 -17.56 10.77 3.94
CA GLU A 78 -16.81 11.38 2.84
C GLU A 78 -16.20 10.34 1.90
N MET A 79 -15.65 9.26 2.47
CA MET A 79 -15.12 8.14 1.69
C MET A 79 -16.22 7.48 0.86
N ILE A 80 -17.36 7.15 1.46
CA ILE A 80 -18.49 6.52 0.76
C ILE A 80 -19.06 7.44 -0.33
N GLN A 81 -19.26 8.73 -0.04
CA GLN A 81 -19.73 9.69 -1.05
C GLN A 81 -18.78 9.78 -2.25
N THR A 82 -17.48 9.62 -2.03
CA THR A 82 -16.48 9.61 -3.11
C THR A 82 -16.53 8.31 -3.92
N LEU A 83 -16.78 7.17 -3.28
CA LEU A 83 -16.85 5.87 -3.94
C LEU A 83 -18.18 5.65 -4.69
N GLU A 84 -19.27 6.19 -4.16
CA GLU A 84 -20.63 6.06 -4.66
C GLU A 84 -21.24 7.44 -4.95
N PRO A 85 -20.64 8.22 -5.87
CA PRO A 85 -21.18 9.54 -6.18
C PRO A 85 -22.53 9.40 -6.89
N PRO A 86 -23.49 10.34 -6.68
CA PRO A 86 -24.79 10.31 -7.37
C PRO A 86 -24.68 10.33 -8.91
N VAL A 87 -23.60 10.92 -9.42
CA VAL A 87 -23.22 10.93 -10.83
C VAL A 87 -21.80 10.37 -10.92
N PRO A 88 -21.53 9.38 -11.80
CA PRO A 88 -20.18 8.88 -12.01
C PRO A 88 -19.19 10.01 -12.28
N SER A 89 -18.05 9.98 -11.58
CA SER A 89 -17.01 10.98 -11.75
C SER A 89 -16.17 10.67 -12.99
N ALA A 90 -15.58 11.70 -13.61
CA ALA A 90 -14.58 11.49 -14.66
C ALA A 90 -13.40 10.62 -14.19
N THR A 91 -13.04 10.72 -12.89
CA THR A 91 -11.98 9.91 -12.29
C THR A 91 -12.34 8.42 -12.24
N SER A 92 -13.58 8.07 -11.89
CA SER A 92 -14.02 6.66 -11.81
C SER A 92 -14.15 6.00 -13.19
N ASP A 93 -14.44 6.78 -14.24
CA ASP A 93 -14.55 6.24 -15.60
C ASP A 93 -13.20 6.07 -16.30
N ASP A 94 -12.16 6.76 -15.82
CA ASP A 94 -10.83 6.82 -16.45
C ASP A 94 -10.01 5.53 -16.22
N GLY A 95 -10.34 4.74 -15.18
CA GLY A 95 -9.64 3.49 -14.84
C GLY A 95 -9.41 2.54 -16.03
N LYS A 96 -10.38 2.44 -16.94
CA LYS A 96 -10.34 1.59 -18.15
C LYS A 96 -9.19 1.91 -19.12
N PHE A 97 -8.58 3.09 -19.00
CA PHE A 97 -7.48 3.51 -19.88
C PHE A 97 -6.12 3.05 -19.39
N PHE A 98 -5.97 2.80 -18.09
CA PHE A 98 -4.66 2.50 -17.49
C PHE A 98 -4.64 1.28 -16.57
N ALA A 99 -5.75 0.89 -15.95
CA ALA A 99 -5.79 -0.22 -15.00
C ALA A 99 -6.45 -1.47 -15.58
N ASP A 100 -5.96 -2.64 -15.16
CA ASP A 100 -6.72 -3.89 -15.20
C ASP A 100 -7.63 -3.96 -13.97
N GLU A 101 -8.74 -3.21 -14.06
CA GLU A 101 -9.67 -2.93 -12.95
C GLU A 101 -10.15 -4.20 -12.21
N PRO A 102 -10.56 -5.29 -12.91
CA PRO A 102 -11.02 -6.52 -12.27
C PRO A 102 -10.06 -7.12 -11.24
N ASN A 103 -8.75 -6.91 -11.42
CA ASN A 103 -7.71 -7.52 -10.60
C ASN A 103 -7.14 -6.58 -9.53
N SER A 104 -7.74 -5.42 -9.29
CA SER A 104 -7.31 -4.49 -8.24
C SER A 104 -7.54 -5.08 -6.85
N ILE A 105 -6.76 -4.59 -5.87
CA ILE A 105 -6.93 -4.91 -4.45
C ILE A 105 -7.18 -3.62 -3.71
N THR A 106 -8.25 -3.54 -2.91
CA THR A 106 -8.50 -2.38 -2.06
C THR A 106 -8.52 -2.73 -0.59
N ILE A 107 -8.16 -1.75 0.23
CA ILE A 107 -8.28 -1.81 1.68
C ILE A 107 -8.73 -0.45 2.18
N MET A 108 -9.93 -0.37 2.76
CA MET A 108 -10.31 0.75 3.62
C MET A 108 -9.71 0.51 5.01
N SER A 109 -9.01 1.50 5.56
CA SER A 109 -8.14 1.32 6.71
C SER A 109 -8.07 2.52 7.64
N GLU A 110 -7.72 2.22 8.89
CA GLU A 110 -7.17 3.17 9.86
C GLU A 110 -5.66 2.97 9.96
N GLU A 111 -4.94 4.08 10.08
CA GLU A 111 -3.49 4.06 10.25
C GLU A 111 -3.11 4.03 11.74
N GLU A 112 -2.11 3.22 12.05
CA GLU A 112 -1.46 3.16 13.35
C GLU A 112 0.05 3.31 13.13
N GLU A 113 0.63 4.39 13.66
CA GLU A 113 2.09 4.60 13.65
C GLU A 113 2.76 3.57 14.56
N VAL A 114 3.82 2.95 14.05
CA VAL A 114 4.67 2.04 14.81
C VAL A 114 5.99 2.75 15.11
N SER A 115 6.41 2.68 16.37
CA SER A 115 7.63 3.35 16.81
C SER A 115 8.85 2.76 16.11
N VAL A 116 9.79 3.64 15.74
CA VAL A 116 11.09 3.28 15.16
C VAL A 116 12.18 4.00 15.93
N ASP A 117 13.40 3.45 15.95
CA ASP A 117 14.50 3.97 16.76
C ASP A 117 15.03 5.33 16.29
N SER A 118 14.99 5.57 14.99
CA SER A 118 15.54 6.78 14.36
C SER A 118 14.50 7.40 13.42
N PRO A 119 13.40 7.95 13.98
CA PRO A 119 12.34 8.53 13.17
C PRO A 119 12.86 9.80 12.50
N LEU A 120 12.53 9.98 11.21
CA LEU A 120 12.74 11.26 10.53
C LEU A 120 11.40 12.00 10.38
N PRO A 121 11.32 13.28 10.82
CA PRO A 121 10.07 14.02 10.85
C PRO A 121 9.58 14.47 9.47
N GLN A 122 10.45 14.50 8.44
CA GLN A 122 10.08 14.87 7.07
C GLN A 122 10.57 13.82 6.07
N PHE A 123 9.63 13.03 5.55
CA PHE A 123 9.82 12.23 4.35
C PHE A 123 9.58 13.13 3.13
N ASN A 124 10.53 13.19 2.19
CA ASN A 124 10.39 14.02 0.99
C ASN A 124 10.45 13.11 -0.26
N PRO A 125 9.42 13.08 -1.13
CA PRO A 125 9.25 12.10 -2.21
C PRO A 125 10.16 12.35 -3.44
N GLY A 126 11.47 12.57 -3.24
CA GLY A 126 12.46 12.72 -4.31
C GLY A 126 13.16 11.40 -4.66
N LEU A 127 13.77 11.31 -5.85
CA LEU A 127 14.61 10.18 -6.31
C LEU A 127 15.96 10.05 -5.55
N GLY A 128 16.06 10.49 -4.29
CA GLY A 128 17.32 10.50 -3.55
C GLY A 128 18.38 11.48 -4.08
N ILE A 129 18.03 12.36 -5.02
CA ILE A 129 18.95 13.37 -5.59
C ILE A 129 19.31 14.43 -4.54
N VAL A 130 18.45 14.64 -3.54
CA VAL A 130 18.68 15.55 -2.44
C VAL A 130 19.15 14.76 -1.23
N LYS A 131 20.28 15.15 -0.65
CA LYS A 131 20.81 14.58 0.60
C LYS A 131 19.75 14.72 1.72
N ASN A 132 19.55 13.68 2.52
CA ASN A 132 18.60 13.64 3.65
C ASN A 132 17.12 13.70 3.25
N VAL A 133 16.77 13.17 2.08
CA VAL A 133 15.39 13.11 1.57
C VAL A 133 15.04 11.66 1.26
N GLY A 134 14.11 11.08 2.03
CA GLY A 134 13.77 9.66 1.89
C GLY A 134 13.09 9.31 0.58
N ALA A 135 13.59 8.33 -0.16
CA ALA A 135 13.13 8.03 -1.52
C ALA A 135 12.36 6.71 -1.68
N LEU A 136 12.45 5.80 -0.71
CA LEU A 136 11.85 4.46 -0.81
C LEU A 136 10.72 4.29 0.21
N LYS A 137 9.52 4.03 -0.31
CA LYS A 137 8.40 3.51 0.48
C LYS A 137 8.14 2.06 0.07
N VAL A 138 8.03 1.18 1.06
CA VAL A 138 7.72 -0.25 0.86
C VAL A 138 6.33 -0.52 1.38
N PHE A 139 5.46 -1.08 0.54
CA PHE A 139 4.17 -1.59 0.98
C PHE A 139 4.26 -3.10 1.14
N HIS A 140 4.03 -3.59 2.35
CA HIS A 140 3.98 -5.01 2.64
C HIS A 140 2.53 -5.43 2.88
N PHE A 141 1.95 -6.14 1.91
CA PHE A 141 0.62 -6.73 2.00
C PHE A 141 0.73 -8.10 2.68
N ILE A 142 0.13 -8.22 3.86
CA ILE A 142 0.26 -9.41 4.70
C ILE A 142 -1.10 -10.10 4.75
N MET A 143 -1.17 -11.28 4.13
CA MET A 143 -2.34 -12.14 4.21
C MET A 143 -2.36 -12.80 5.59
N ARG A 144 -3.46 -12.64 6.32
CA ARG A 144 -3.67 -13.34 7.58
C ARG A 144 -3.78 -14.84 7.33
N ASP A 145 -3.16 -15.64 8.19
CA ASP A 145 -3.36 -17.08 8.18
C ASP A 145 -4.84 -17.39 8.51
N GLU A 146 -5.44 -18.34 7.81
CA GLU A 146 -6.87 -18.62 7.93
C GLU A 146 -7.27 -19.12 9.33
N HIS A 147 -6.33 -19.69 10.08
CA HIS A 147 -6.52 -20.20 11.44
C HIS A 147 -6.35 -19.14 12.53
N VAL A 148 -5.95 -17.92 12.18
CA VAL A 148 -5.67 -16.85 13.14
C VAL A 148 -6.85 -15.90 13.22
N TYR A 149 -7.38 -15.64 14.41
CA TYR A 149 -8.47 -14.68 14.56
C TYR A 149 -8.05 -13.25 14.17
N PRO A 150 -8.94 -12.45 13.56
CA PRO A 150 -8.62 -11.06 13.19
C PRO A 150 -8.10 -10.20 14.35
N GLU A 151 -8.57 -10.43 15.57
CA GLU A 151 -8.14 -9.75 16.79
C GLU A 151 -6.68 -10.07 17.13
N ASP A 152 -6.31 -11.35 17.03
CA ASP A 152 -4.98 -11.85 17.38
C ASP A 152 -3.94 -11.51 16.31
N PHE A 153 -4.36 -11.42 15.05
CA PHE A 153 -3.47 -11.17 13.91
C PHE A 153 -2.61 -9.92 14.09
N PHE A 154 -3.20 -8.81 14.53
CA PHE A 154 -2.44 -7.57 14.74
C PHE A 154 -1.49 -7.67 15.94
N ILE A 155 -1.88 -8.42 16.98
CA ILE A 155 -1.03 -8.66 18.17
C ILE A 155 0.17 -9.51 17.76
N TYR A 156 -0.05 -10.60 17.03
CA TYR A 156 1.01 -11.49 16.57
C TYR A 156 1.94 -10.79 15.59
N TRP A 157 1.40 -10.00 14.64
CA TRP A 157 2.23 -9.20 13.76
C TRP A 157 3.13 -8.23 14.55
N LYS A 158 2.61 -7.51 15.55
CA LYS A 158 3.44 -6.59 16.35
C LYS A 158 4.55 -7.31 17.11
N LYS A 159 4.23 -8.44 17.74
CA LYS A 159 5.22 -9.26 18.44
C LYS A 159 6.33 -9.73 17.49
N ALA A 160 5.93 -10.26 16.32
CA ALA A 160 6.86 -10.71 15.30
C ALA A 160 7.68 -9.55 14.72
N HIS A 161 7.07 -8.38 14.51
CA HIS A 161 7.73 -7.18 14.00
C HIS A 161 8.88 -6.73 14.91
N TYR A 162 8.63 -6.60 16.22
CA TYR A 162 9.67 -6.20 17.16
C TYR A 162 10.78 -7.25 17.25
N ALA A 163 10.44 -8.53 17.34
CA ALA A 163 11.43 -9.61 17.34
C ALA A 163 12.26 -9.66 16.05
N ALA A 164 11.65 -9.38 14.90
CA ALA A 164 12.35 -9.32 13.62
C ALA A 164 13.32 -8.13 13.55
N LEU A 165 12.91 -6.95 14.02
CA LEU A 165 13.79 -5.77 14.09
C LEU A 165 14.95 -5.95 15.07
N GLU A 166 14.76 -6.65 16.19
CA GLU A 166 15.85 -7.00 17.10
C GLU A 166 16.91 -7.89 16.43
N LYS A 167 16.48 -8.79 15.53
CA LYS A 167 17.34 -9.66 14.74
C LYS A 167 17.89 -8.99 13.46
N SER A 168 17.47 -7.77 13.16
CA SER A 168 17.81 -7.06 11.91
C SER A 168 18.49 -5.72 12.19
N PRO A 169 19.76 -5.73 12.64
CA PRO A 169 20.45 -4.50 13.03
C PRO A 169 20.58 -3.51 11.86
N TYR A 170 20.76 -3.99 10.63
CA TYR A 170 20.81 -3.10 9.47
C TYR A 170 19.43 -2.49 9.22
N ALA A 171 18.36 -3.30 9.15
CA ALA A 171 16.97 -2.80 9.02
C ALA A 171 16.60 -1.76 10.09
N ARG A 172 16.87 -2.08 11.36
CA ARG A 172 16.59 -1.22 12.52
C ARG A 172 17.30 0.13 12.42
N SER A 173 18.53 0.15 11.92
CA SER A 173 19.30 1.39 11.72
C SER A 173 18.85 2.23 10.54
N GLN A 174 18.16 1.66 9.54
CA GLN A 174 17.76 2.35 8.31
C GLN A 174 16.26 2.70 8.25
N LEU A 175 15.41 2.03 9.02
CA LEU A 175 13.96 2.27 9.03
C LEU A 175 13.64 3.65 9.64
N ARG A 176 12.91 4.48 8.89
CA ARG A 176 12.59 5.88 9.27
C ARG A 176 11.16 6.12 9.68
N ARG A 177 10.24 5.27 9.24
CA ARG A 177 8.82 5.30 9.61
C ARG A 177 8.21 3.94 9.32
N CYS A 178 7.25 3.53 10.14
CA CYS A 178 6.50 2.30 9.96
C CYS A 178 5.03 2.58 10.29
N VAL A 179 4.12 2.29 9.36
CA VAL A 179 2.68 2.54 9.54
C VAL A 179 1.91 1.27 9.23
N MET A 180 1.14 0.79 10.20
CA MET A 180 0.14 -0.26 9.98
C MET A 180 -1.13 0.37 9.42
N SER A 181 -1.59 -0.11 8.27
CA SER A 181 -2.90 0.21 7.70
C SER A 181 -3.83 -0.96 7.97
N LYS A 182 -4.60 -0.87 9.05
CA LYS A 182 -5.46 -1.95 9.55
C LYS A 182 -6.83 -1.84 8.89
N ARG A 183 -7.35 -2.93 8.33
CA ARG A 183 -8.68 -2.92 7.70
C ARG A 183 -9.73 -2.36 8.69
N LEU A 184 -10.56 -1.44 8.19
CA LEU A 184 -11.71 -0.91 8.90
C LEU A 184 -12.74 -1.99 9.20
N ARG A 185 -13.24 -2.01 10.43
CA ARG A 185 -14.34 -2.91 10.86
C ARG A 185 -15.71 -2.43 10.38
N LEU A 186 -15.87 -1.13 10.13
CA LEU A 186 -17.13 -0.50 9.67
C LEU A 186 -17.47 -0.81 8.19
N ASN A 187 -16.63 -1.58 7.53
CA ASN A 187 -16.69 -1.81 6.10
C ASN A 187 -17.55 -3.05 5.77
N ASP A 188 -18.63 -2.85 5.01
CA ASP A 188 -19.49 -3.93 4.51
C ASP A 188 -18.82 -4.67 3.34
N ASN A 189 -17.90 -5.58 3.67
CA ASN A 189 -17.21 -6.44 2.71
C ASN A 189 -16.60 -5.69 1.50
N ASP A 190 -16.09 -4.48 1.71
CA ASP A 190 -15.50 -3.63 0.67
C ASP A 190 -16.46 -3.37 -0.51
N ALA A 191 -17.79 -3.45 -0.35
CA ALA A 191 -18.75 -3.41 -1.47
C ALA A 191 -18.64 -2.13 -2.32
N ALA A 192 -18.65 -0.96 -1.67
CA ALA A 192 -18.50 0.33 -2.35
C ALA A 192 -17.17 0.42 -3.13
N ALA A 193 -16.06 -0.01 -2.52
CA ALA A 193 -14.77 -0.04 -3.20
C ALA A 193 -14.74 -1.07 -4.34
N ARG A 194 -15.30 -2.26 -4.14
CA ARG A 194 -15.41 -3.30 -5.19
C ARG A 194 -16.14 -2.78 -6.42
N ASN A 195 -17.25 -2.09 -6.22
CA ASN A 195 -18.00 -1.50 -7.30
C ASN A 195 -17.20 -0.36 -7.98
N HIS A 196 -16.66 0.57 -7.18
CA HIS A 196 -15.93 1.73 -7.70
C HIS A 196 -14.70 1.35 -8.54
N PHE A 197 -13.91 0.37 -8.07
CA PHE A 197 -12.72 -0.12 -8.77
C PHE A 197 -13.01 -1.32 -9.69
N LYS A 198 -14.29 -1.66 -9.92
CA LYS A 198 -14.76 -2.74 -10.79
C LYS A 198 -14.08 -4.09 -10.53
N MET A 199 -13.79 -4.39 -9.27
CA MET A 199 -13.03 -5.57 -8.88
C MET A 199 -13.87 -6.85 -8.99
N VAL A 200 -13.22 -7.95 -9.37
CA VAL A 200 -13.83 -9.28 -9.45
C VAL A 200 -13.14 -10.21 -8.46
N ASN A 201 -13.85 -10.56 -7.38
CA ASN A 201 -13.36 -11.46 -6.31
C ASN A 201 -11.96 -11.11 -5.77
N PRO A 202 -11.70 -9.87 -5.35
CA PRO A 202 -10.37 -9.47 -4.90
C PRO A 202 -9.96 -10.21 -3.61
N PRO A 203 -8.67 -10.54 -3.44
CA PRO A 203 -8.18 -11.07 -2.18
C PRO A 203 -8.35 -10.06 -1.04
N ARG A 204 -8.65 -10.57 0.16
CA ARG A 204 -8.99 -9.76 1.32
C ARG A 204 -7.79 -9.65 2.28
N TYR A 205 -7.06 -8.53 2.24
CA TYR A 205 -5.91 -8.26 3.13
C TYR A 205 -6.29 -7.45 4.36
N ASP A 206 -6.12 -8.00 5.56
CA ASP A 206 -6.46 -7.31 6.83
C ASP A 206 -5.41 -6.27 7.24
N LEU A 207 -4.18 -6.36 6.69
CA LEU A 207 -3.07 -5.49 7.02
C LEU A 207 -2.22 -5.16 5.80
N VAL A 208 -1.92 -3.87 5.64
CA VAL A 208 -0.80 -3.39 4.83
C VAL A 208 0.12 -2.56 5.69
N VAL A 209 1.40 -2.89 5.70
CA VAL A 209 2.41 -2.16 6.46
C VAL A 209 3.27 -1.36 5.50
N SER A 210 3.29 -0.05 5.70
CA SER A 210 4.17 0.84 4.97
C SER A 210 5.46 1.07 5.74
N HIS A 211 6.60 0.93 5.09
CA HIS A 211 7.93 1.17 5.65
C HIS A 211 8.64 2.24 4.82
N TRP A 212 9.35 3.15 5.47
CA TRP A 212 10.07 4.22 4.80
C TRP A 212 11.56 4.14 5.07
N PHE A 213 12.33 4.34 4.01
CA PHE A 213 13.78 4.35 3.99
C PHE A 213 14.29 5.60 3.27
N ASP A 214 15.55 5.95 3.52
CA ASP A 214 16.18 7.12 2.93
C ASP A 214 16.38 6.96 1.42
N THR A 215 16.66 5.74 0.94
CA THR A 215 16.96 5.52 -0.48
C THR A 215 16.72 4.09 -0.97
N ILE A 216 16.68 3.88 -2.28
CA ILE A 216 16.48 2.56 -2.90
C ILE A 216 17.63 1.59 -2.62
N GLU A 217 18.85 2.09 -2.43
CA GLU A 217 20.02 1.30 -2.05
C GLU A 217 19.83 0.62 -0.68
N GLN A 218 18.88 1.09 0.14
CA GLN A 218 18.51 0.47 1.42
C GLN A 218 17.41 -0.60 1.25
N ALA A 219 17.06 -1.02 0.04
CA ALA A 219 16.12 -2.13 -0.19
C ALA A 219 16.55 -3.41 0.56
N GLY A 220 17.86 -3.65 0.69
CA GLY A 220 18.42 -4.76 1.48
C GLY A 220 18.09 -4.68 2.96
N ALA A 221 17.87 -3.48 3.52
CA ALA A 221 17.45 -3.30 4.90
C ALA A 221 16.04 -3.85 5.11
N PHE A 222 15.12 -3.59 4.17
CA PHE A 222 13.81 -4.22 4.21
C PHE A 222 13.88 -5.74 4.01
N ARG A 223 14.80 -6.23 3.17
CA ARG A 223 14.99 -7.68 2.96
C ARG A 223 15.42 -8.41 4.23
N GLU A 224 16.44 -7.91 4.91
CA GLU A 224 16.88 -8.48 6.19
C GLU A 224 15.71 -8.57 7.20
N TYR A 225 14.92 -7.49 7.30
CA TYR A 225 13.74 -7.47 8.16
C TYR A 225 12.67 -8.49 7.74
N VAL A 226 12.31 -8.56 6.45
CA VAL A 226 11.23 -9.45 6.01
C VAL A 226 11.62 -10.93 6.15
N ASP A 227 12.88 -11.27 5.91
CA ASP A 227 13.39 -12.63 6.11
C ASP A 227 13.26 -13.03 7.60
N ASN A 228 13.63 -12.14 8.53
CA ASN A 228 13.47 -12.39 9.97
C ASN A 228 12.00 -12.43 10.40
N LEU A 229 11.13 -11.62 9.79
CA LEU A 229 9.69 -11.63 10.07
C LEU A 229 9.03 -12.93 9.58
N GLN A 230 9.41 -13.42 8.40
CA GLN A 230 8.88 -14.65 7.82
C GLN A 230 9.32 -15.90 8.60
N ASN A 231 10.51 -15.86 9.21
CA ASN A 231 11.04 -16.90 10.09
C ASN A 231 10.55 -16.81 11.54
N SER A 232 9.55 -15.98 11.82
CA SER A 232 8.92 -15.91 13.14
C SER A 232 8.19 -17.22 13.47
N ASP A 233 8.36 -17.71 14.71
CA ASP A 233 7.60 -18.87 15.23
C ASP A 233 6.11 -18.58 15.40
N LEU A 234 5.71 -17.30 15.35
CA LEU A 234 4.32 -16.90 15.29
C LEU A 234 3.77 -17.13 13.88
N HIS A 235 2.98 -18.20 13.71
CA HIS A 235 2.29 -18.53 12.46
C HIS A 235 1.06 -17.64 12.22
N PHE A 236 1.28 -16.33 12.03
CA PHE A 236 0.17 -15.36 11.92
C PHE A 236 -0.20 -15.00 10.48
N ALA A 237 0.66 -15.28 9.50
CA ALA A 237 0.51 -14.85 8.12
C ALA A 237 0.68 -16.01 7.14
N ASN A 238 -0.11 -15.96 6.07
CA ASN A 238 0.09 -16.78 4.89
C ASN A 238 1.08 -16.07 3.96
N TRP A 239 2.35 -16.45 4.05
CA TRP A 239 3.42 -15.81 3.28
C TRP A 239 3.33 -16.06 1.78
N SER A 240 2.77 -17.21 1.35
CA SER A 240 2.55 -17.54 -0.07
C SER A 240 1.57 -16.60 -0.76
N LYS A 241 0.65 -16.00 0.02
CA LYS A 241 -0.31 -14.97 -0.43
C LYS A 241 0.08 -13.57 0.03
N SER A 242 1.26 -13.39 0.60
CA SER A 242 1.79 -12.10 1.01
C SER A 242 2.83 -11.62 0.01
N PHE A 243 2.97 -10.31 -0.09
CA PHE A 243 3.89 -9.70 -1.06
C PHE A 243 4.28 -8.31 -0.62
N PHE A 244 5.33 -7.79 -1.21
CA PHE A 244 5.68 -6.39 -1.01
C PHE A 244 6.15 -5.71 -2.29
N LEU A 245 5.98 -4.39 -2.26
CA LEU A 245 6.23 -3.51 -3.40
C LEU A 245 7.18 -2.41 -2.94
N TYR A 246 8.31 -2.27 -3.62
CA TYR A 246 9.16 -1.10 -3.55
C TYR A 246 8.55 -0.02 -4.44
N THR A 247 8.36 1.17 -3.87
CA THR A 247 7.64 2.25 -4.55
C THR A 247 8.34 3.58 -4.43
N LYS A 248 8.14 4.39 -5.47
CA LYS A 248 8.39 5.83 -5.45
C LYS A 248 7.07 6.55 -5.22
N GLN A 249 7.03 7.43 -4.22
CA GLN A 249 5.85 8.22 -3.92
C GLN A 249 5.73 9.43 -4.85
N ILE A 250 4.52 9.70 -5.34
CA ILE A 250 4.14 10.85 -6.16
C ILE A 250 2.91 11.49 -5.52
N VAL A 251 3.04 12.74 -5.08
CA VAL A 251 1.94 13.46 -4.41
C VAL A 251 1.09 14.15 -5.47
N ILE A 252 -0.18 13.74 -5.58
CA ILE A 252 -1.13 14.32 -6.54
C ILE A 252 -1.93 15.43 -5.89
N ILE A 253 -2.50 15.14 -4.71
CA ILE A 253 -3.22 16.09 -3.86
C ILE A 253 -2.64 15.97 -2.45
N ARG A 254 -2.31 17.10 -1.83
CA ARG A 254 -1.99 17.17 -0.41
C ARG A 254 -2.45 18.52 0.09
N ASP A 255 -3.52 18.54 0.87
CA ASP A 255 -3.82 19.71 1.67
C ASP A 255 -2.69 19.84 2.71
N THR A 256 -1.87 20.89 2.61
CA THR A 256 -1.02 21.32 3.72
C THR A 256 -1.93 21.83 4.83
N PRO A 257 -1.71 21.46 6.11
CA PRO A 257 -2.27 22.25 7.20
C PRO A 257 -1.86 23.72 6.98
N GLN A 258 -2.82 24.64 7.00
CA GLN A 258 -2.52 26.07 7.15
C GLN A 258 -1.85 26.32 8.50
#